data_AF-A0A8H7WM22-F1
#
_entry.id   AF-A0A8H7WM22-F1
#
_cell.length_a   1.000
_cell.length_b   1.000
_cell.length_c   1.000
_cell.angle_alpha   90.00
_cell.angle_beta   90.00
_cell.angle_gamma   90.00
#
_symmetry.space_group_name_H-M   'P 1'
#
loop_
_entity.id
_entity.type
_entity.pdbx_description
1 polymer ?
#
loop_
_entity_poly.entity_id
_entity_poly.type
_entity_poly.pdbx_seq_one_letter_code
_entity_poly.pdbx_strand_id
1 'polypeptide(L)'
;SKSHFQAKAGGQMIVQARLKLGEPGARLQGIWPAFWNLGEAVRHGVDWPDCGEIGTIENVNGEPLGYETVHCATACTEQTALKHGVAFDQGTFHTWAHAIDLRNNNWREQSITWYMDGQSFRILYGGDINDEDA
;
A
#
# COMPACT_ATOMS: atom_id res chain seq x y z
N SER A 1 4.94 3.09 -26.16
CA SER A 1 4.64 2.27 -24.97
C SER A 1 4.14 3.20 -23.88
N LYS A 2 3.18 2.78 -23.04
CA LYS A 2 2.85 3.57 -21.83
C LYS A 2 4.02 3.45 -20.87
N SER A 3 4.45 4.56 -20.29
CA SER A 3 5.46 4.60 -19.24
C SER A 3 5.00 3.76 -18.04
N HIS A 4 5.88 2.92 -17.50
CA HIS A 4 5.64 2.23 -16.23
C HIS A 4 5.48 3.28 -15.12
N PHE A 5 4.54 3.07 -14.20
CA PHE A 5 4.36 3.95 -13.05
C PHE A 5 5.51 3.69 -12.07
N GLN A 6 6.38 4.67 -11.90
CA GLN A 6 7.55 4.56 -11.02
C GLN A 6 7.92 5.95 -10.50
N ALA A 7 8.15 6.06 -9.19
CA ALA A 7 8.79 7.24 -8.62
C ALA A 7 10.24 7.31 -9.13
N LYS A 8 10.69 8.50 -9.55
CA LYS A 8 12.08 8.71 -9.95
C LYS A 8 12.90 9.15 -8.75
N ALA A 9 14.19 8.80 -8.73
CA ALA A 9 15.14 9.31 -7.74
C ALA A 9 15.06 10.84 -7.66
N GLY A 10 15.04 11.39 -6.44
CA GLY A 10 14.84 12.83 -6.20
C GLY A 10 13.39 13.30 -6.31
N GLY A 11 12.43 12.40 -6.53
CA GLY A 11 11.02 12.70 -6.74
C GLY A 11 10.08 11.87 -5.88
N GLN A 12 8.79 12.15 -6.03
CA GLN A 12 7.70 11.42 -5.37
C GLN A 12 6.63 11.06 -6.40
N MET A 13 6.02 9.88 -6.23
CA MET A 13 4.83 9.47 -6.97
C MET A 13 3.69 9.22 -5.99
N ILE A 14 2.49 9.69 -6.31
CA ILE A 14 1.27 9.42 -5.55
C ILE A 14 0.32 8.59 -6.42
N VAL A 15 -0.15 7.48 -5.86
CA VAL A 15 -1.19 6.63 -6.46
C VAL A 15 -2.44 6.75 -5.59
N GLN A 16 -3.58 7.10 -6.21
CA GLN A 16 -4.79 7.46 -5.48
C GLN A 16 -6.07 6.98 -6.18
N ALA A 17 -7.05 6.57 -5.38
CA ALA A 17 -8.41 6.27 -5.81
C ALA A 17 -9.44 6.85 -4.83
N ARG A 18 -10.62 7.23 -5.32
CA ARG A 18 -11.78 7.61 -4.49
C ARG A 18 -12.83 6.51 -4.58
N LEU A 19 -13.03 5.79 -3.49
CA LEU A 19 -13.80 4.55 -3.44
C LEU A 19 -14.89 4.66 -2.37
N LYS A 20 -16.08 4.14 -2.68
CA LYS A 20 -17.12 3.85 -1.69
C LYS A 20 -17.16 2.34 -1.51
N LEU A 21 -16.85 1.88 -0.30
CA LEU A 21 -17.03 0.48 0.06
C LEU A 21 -18.49 0.22 0.48
N GLY A 22 -18.86 -1.05 0.56
CA GLY A 22 -20.24 -1.46 0.85
C GLY A 22 -20.76 -0.92 2.19
N GLU A 23 -22.08 -0.92 2.35
CA GLU A 23 -22.71 -0.59 3.64
C GLU A 23 -22.46 -1.72 4.66
N PRO A 24 -22.17 -1.39 5.92
CA PRO A 24 -21.83 -2.38 6.94
C PRO A 24 -22.98 -3.37 7.17
N GLY A 25 -22.65 -4.64 7.40
CA GLY A 25 -23.60 -5.67 7.79
C GLY A 25 -23.27 -7.07 7.27
N ALA A 26 -24.03 -8.06 7.73
CA ALA A 26 -23.79 -9.49 7.46
C ALA A 26 -23.74 -9.87 5.96
N ARG A 27 -24.27 -9.02 5.07
CA ARG A 27 -24.24 -9.22 3.62
C ARG A 27 -22.84 -9.06 3.01
N LEU A 28 -21.88 -8.49 3.73
CA LEU A 28 -20.51 -8.31 3.25
C LEU A 28 -19.54 -9.42 3.70
N GLN A 29 -20.02 -10.44 4.42
CA GLN A 29 -19.18 -11.59 4.79
C GLN A 29 -18.64 -12.29 3.53
N GLY A 30 -17.32 -12.49 3.49
CA GLY A 30 -16.58 -13.03 2.36
C GLY A 30 -16.23 -12.02 1.25
N ILE A 31 -16.65 -10.76 1.37
CA ILE A 31 -16.30 -9.71 0.42
C ILE A 31 -14.98 -9.05 0.85
N TRP A 32 -14.06 -8.89 -0.11
CA TRP A 32 -12.72 -8.35 0.12
C TRP A 32 -12.34 -7.37 -1.01
N PRO A 33 -12.77 -6.10 -0.96
CA PRO A 33 -12.33 -5.12 -1.92
C PRO A 33 -10.89 -4.70 -1.59
N ALA A 34 -10.09 -4.53 -2.64
CA ALA A 34 -8.70 -4.10 -2.53
C ALA A 34 -8.35 -3.08 -3.63
N PHE A 35 -7.51 -2.11 -3.30
CA PHE A 35 -6.82 -1.24 -4.24
C PHE A 35 -5.32 -1.30 -3.95
N TRP A 36 -4.57 -1.80 -4.91
CA TRP A 36 -3.19 -2.23 -4.73
C TRP A 36 -2.39 -2.13 -6.03
N ASN A 37 -1.07 -2.21 -5.90
CA ASN A 37 -0.12 -2.16 -6.99
C ASN A 37 0.87 -3.33 -6.86
N LEU A 38 1.23 -3.92 -7.99
CA LEU A 38 2.16 -5.04 -8.07
C LEU A 38 3.35 -4.65 -8.97
N GLY A 39 4.56 -5.01 -8.55
CA GLY A 39 5.76 -4.72 -9.32
C GLY A 39 5.74 -5.35 -10.70
N GLU A 40 6.19 -4.60 -11.70
CA GLU A 40 6.12 -5.02 -13.09
C GLU A 40 7.06 -6.19 -13.41
N ALA A 41 8.10 -6.40 -12.58
CA ALA A 41 9.04 -7.52 -12.67
C ALA A 41 8.34 -8.90 -12.63
N VAL A 42 7.13 -9.00 -12.08
CA VAL A 42 6.30 -10.21 -12.13
C VAL A 42 5.99 -10.66 -13.56
N ARG A 43 5.94 -9.71 -14.50
CA ARG A 43 5.73 -10.00 -15.93
C ARG A 43 7.00 -10.48 -16.63
N HIS A 44 8.13 -10.40 -15.94
CA HIS A 44 9.47 -10.69 -16.44
C HIS A 44 10.18 -11.81 -15.67
N GLY A 45 9.44 -12.58 -14.86
CA GLY A 45 9.93 -13.81 -14.22
C GLY A 45 10.44 -13.65 -12.79
N VAL A 46 10.18 -12.51 -12.13
CA VAL A 46 10.38 -12.37 -10.67
C VAL A 46 9.08 -12.76 -9.97
N ASP A 47 9.09 -13.82 -9.16
CA ASP A 47 7.88 -14.32 -8.52
C ASP A 47 7.41 -13.40 -7.37
N TRP A 48 6.16 -13.59 -6.94
CA TRP A 48 5.66 -12.97 -5.71
C TRP A 48 6.19 -13.75 -4.49
N PRO A 49 6.57 -13.09 -3.38
CA PRO A 49 6.47 -11.65 -3.12
C PRO A 49 7.71 -10.83 -3.54
N ASP A 50 8.72 -11.46 -4.14
CA ASP A 50 9.99 -10.80 -4.51
C ASP A 50 9.82 -9.66 -5.53
N CYS A 51 8.75 -9.67 -6.32
CA CYS A 51 8.41 -8.57 -7.23
C CYS A 51 7.84 -7.33 -6.52
N GLY A 52 7.50 -7.41 -5.25
CA GLY A 52 6.94 -6.31 -4.45
C GLY A 52 5.45 -6.04 -4.70
N GLU A 53 4.71 -5.78 -3.63
CA GLU A 53 3.30 -5.40 -3.64
C GLU A 53 3.01 -4.30 -2.62
N ILE A 54 2.24 -3.29 -3.03
CA ILE A 54 1.75 -2.22 -2.15
C ILE A 54 0.23 -2.25 -2.13
N GLY A 55 -0.35 -2.64 -1.01
CA GLY A 55 -1.76 -2.50 -0.72
C GLY A 55 -2.07 -1.09 -0.22
N THR A 56 -2.82 -0.32 -0.99
CA THR A 56 -3.27 1.02 -0.57
C THR A 56 -4.43 0.93 0.41
N ILE A 57 -5.36 0.02 0.13
CA ILE A 57 -6.50 -0.28 0.98
C ILE A 57 -7.01 -1.69 0.68
N GLU A 58 -7.16 -2.48 1.72
CA GLU A 58 -7.89 -3.73 1.79
C GLU A 58 -8.97 -3.63 2.86
N ASN A 59 -10.16 -4.15 2.60
CA ASN A 59 -11.20 -4.33 3.61
C ASN A 59 -11.64 -5.78 3.59
N VAL A 60 -11.96 -6.33 4.76
CA VAL A 60 -12.36 -7.73 4.88
C VAL A 60 -13.71 -7.78 5.56
N ASN A 61 -14.65 -8.55 5.00
CA ASN A 61 -15.94 -8.87 5.60
C ASN A 61 -16.85 -7.65 5.93
N GLY A 62 -16.59 -6.49 5.34
CA GLY A 62 -17.28 -5.24 5.71
C GLY A 62 -16.98 -4.77 7.13
N GLU A 63 -15.78 -5.06 7.64
CA GLU A 63 -15.29 -4.51 8.91
C GLU A 63 -15.10 -2.98 8.80
N PRO A 64 -15.25 -2.22 9.90
CA PRO A 64 -15.01 -0.77 9.91
C PRO A 64 -13.51 -0.42 9.92
N LEU A 65 -12.69 -1.24 9.27
CA LEU A 65 -11.24 -1.13 9.21
C LEU A 65 -10.76 -1.27 7.77
N GLY A 66 -9.94 -0.31 7.35
CA GLY A 66 -9.14 -0.37 6.15
C GLY A 66 -7.72 -0.77 6.51
N TYR A 67 -7.13 -1.66 5.72
CA TYR A 67 -5.78 -2.14 5.94
C TYR A 67 -4.89 -1.78 4.76
N GLU A 68 -3.75 -1.18 5.03
CA GLU A 68 -2.63 -1.09 4.11
C GLU A 68 -1.71 -2.29 4.30
N THR A 69 -1.08 -2.72 3.21
CA THR A 69 -0.14 -3.83 3.25
C THR A 69 1.08 -3.57 2.39
N VAL A 70 2.19 -4.21 2.77
CA VAL A 70 3.38 -4.31 1.92
C VAL A 70 3.83 -5.76 1.90
N HIS A 71 4.02 -6.31 0.71
CA HIS A 71 4.65 -7.61 0.54
C HIS A 71 5.93 -7.41 -0.24
N CYS A 72 7.03 -7.94 0.28
CA CYS A 72 8.33 -7.96 -0.39
C CYS A 72 9.01 -9.31 -0.12
N ALA A 73 10.26 -9.46 -0.55
CA ALA A 73 11.08 -10.66 -0.36
C ALA A 73 11.26 -11.02 1.14
N THR A 74 12.21 -11.91 1.46
CA THR A 74 12.39 -12.47 2.81
C THR A 74 12.43 -11.45 3.96
N ALA A 75 12.87 -10.22 3.73
CA ALA A 75 12.86 -9.13 4.71
C ALA A 75 11.45 -8.76 5.22
N CYS A 76 10.41 -9.01 4.42
CA CYS A 76 9.02 -8.70 4.75
C CYS A 76 8.26 -9.81 5.48
N THR A 77 8.92 -10.80 6.07
CA THR A 77 8.20 -12.03 6.50
C THR A 77 7.71 -12.05 7.95
N GLU A 78 8.33 -11.38 8.93
CA GLU A 78 8.00 -11.70 10.34
C GLU A 78 8.02 -10.57 11.39
N GLN A 79 8.32 -9.30 11.06
CA GLN A 79 8.52 -8.29 12.12
C GLN A 79 7.69 -7.01 11.90
N THR A 80 6.43 -7.06 12.36
CA THR A 80 5.65 -5.95 12.95
C THR A 80 5.23 -4.74 12.09
N ALA A 81 5.50 -4.69 10.78
CA ALA A 81 5.28 -3.44 10.02
C ALA A 81 4.36 -3.49 8.78
N LEU A 82 3.87 -4.65 8.34
CA LEU A 82 3.40 -4.77 6.94
C LEU A 82 1.90 -4.91 6.78
N LYS A 83 1.19 -4.75 7.89
CA LYS A 83 -0.24 -4.49 7.91
C LYS A 83 -0.49 -3.52 9.04
N HIS A 84 -1.16 -2.41 8.75
CA HIS A 84 -1.73 -1.57 9.78
C HIS A 84 -3.19 -1.33 9.43
N GLY A 85 -3.94 -0.76 10.36
CA GLY A 85 -5.40 -0.67 10.25
C GLY A 85 -5.85 0.71 10.64
N VAL A 86 -6.68 1.32 9.80
CA VAL A 86 -7.30 2.61 10.06
C VAL A 86 -8.81 2.46 10.06
N ALA A 87 -9.46 3.05 11.06
CA ALA A 87 -10.91 3.12 11.11
C ALA A 87 -11.44 4.10 10.06
N PHE A 88 -12.56 3.77 9.42
CA PHE A 88 -13.20 4.63 8.44
C PHE A 88 -14.73 4.44 8.41
N ASP A 89 -15.43 5.41 7.85
CA ASP A 89 -16.89 5.41 7.75
C ASP A 89 -17.35 4.65 6.49
N GLN A 90 -17.75 3.40 6.68
CA GLN A 90 -18.31 2.58 5.60
C GLN A 90 -19.55 3.21 4.96
N GLY A 91 -19.86 2.79 3.73
CA GLY A 91 -21.01 3.34 3.00
C GLY A 91 -20.82 4.78 2.49
N THR A 92 -19.65 5.39 2.72
CA THR A 92 -19.31 6.71 2.17
C THR A 92 -18.09 6.63 1.26
N PHE A 93 -17.86 7.69 0.49
CA PHE A 93 -16.68 7.77 -0.36
C PHE A 93 -15.49 8.30 0.45
N HIS A 94 -14.41 7.53 0.45
CA HIS A 94 -13.12 7.94 0.97
C HIS A 94 -12.09 7.97 -0.16
N THR A 95 -11.11 8.86 -0.04
CA THR A 95 -9.95 8.93 -0.92
C THR A 95 -8.80 8.18 -0.28
N TRP A 96 -8.35 7.11 -0.92
CA TRP A 96 -7.26 6.27 -0.46
C TRP A 96 -6.05 6.49 -1.36
N ALA A 97 -4.89 6.72 -0.76
CA ALA A 97 -3.66 6.93 -1.50
C ALA A 97 -2.44 6.34 -0.79
N HIS A 98 -1.40 6.04 -1.57
CA HIS A 98 -0.05 5.94 -1.06
C HIS A 98 0.89 6.81 -1.88
N ALA A 99 1.95 7.30 -1.23
CA ALA A 99 3.01 8.06 -1.85
C ALA A 99 4.33 7.32 -1.69
N ILE A 100 5.06 7.12 -2.79
CA ILE A 100 6.43 6.60 -2.79
C ILE A 100 7.37 7.80 -2.90
N ASP A 101 8.14 8.07 -1.86
CA ASP A 101 9.01 9.23 -1.74
C ASP A 101 10.49 8.85 -1.80
N LEU A 102 11.12 9.15 -2.94
CA LEU A 102 12.54 8.91 -3.22
C LEU A 102 13.35 10.21 -3.22
N ARG A 103 12.84 11.28 -2.59
CA ARG A 103 13.53 12.58 -2.54
C ARG A 103 14.80 12.55 -1.70
N ASN A 104 14.86 11.68 -0.68
CA ASN A 104 16.06 11.49 0.11
C ASN A 104 17.07 10.59 -0.64
N ASN A 105 18.35 10.93 -0.56
CA ASN A 105 19.43 10.16 -1.18
C ASN A 105 19.89 8.97 -0.31
N ASN A 106 19.49 8.93 0.97
CA ASN A 106 19.65 7.78 1.84
C ASN A 106 18.38 6.91 1.74
N TRP A 107 18.50 5.69 1.21
CA TRP A 107 17.37 4.75 1.05
C TRP A 107 16.66 4.46 2.37
N ARG A 108 17.38 4.51 3.49
CA ARG A 108 16.81 4.29 4.82
C ARG A 108 15.78 5.35 5.21
N GLU A 109 15.86 6.54 4.61
CA GLU A 109 14.98 7.68 4.83
C GLU A 109 13.96 7.87 3.69
N GLN A 110 14.03 7.03 2.65
CA GLN A 110 12.97 6.94 1.65
C GLN A 110 11.76 6.23 2.26
N SER A 111 10.56 6.55 1.79
CA SER A 111 9.35 6.08 2.44
C SER A 111 8.20 5.77 1.50
N ILE A 112 7.31 4.93 2.00
CA ILE A 112 5.93 4.81 1.53
C ILE A 112 5.02 5.40 2.61
N THR A 113 4.16 6.34 2.25
CA THR A 113 3.20 6.95 3.16
C THR A 113 1.79 6.69 2.67
N TRP A 114 0.89 6.21 3.54
CA TRP A 114 -0.52 5.97 3.22
C TRP A 114 -1.42 7.05 3.79
N TYR A 115 -2.45 7.37 3.02
CA TYR A 115 -3.38 8.45 3.29
C TYR A 115 -4.84 8.00 3.16
N MET A 116 -5.67 8.49 4.05
CA MET A 116 -7.13 8.47 3.96
C MET A 116 -7.62 9.92 4.00
N ASP A 117 -8.35 10.35 2.97
CA ASP A 117 -8.87 11.71 2.82
C ASP A 117 -7.81 12.81 2.97
N GLY A 118 -6.62 12.53 2.45
CA GLY A 118 -5.46 13.44 2.50
C GLY A 118 -4.73 13.47 3.84
N GLN A 119 -5.19 12.72 4.85
CA GLN A 119 -4.51 12.59 6.13
C GLN A 119 -3.66 11.32 6.15
N SER A 120 -2.37 11.45 6.48
CA SER A 120 -1.49 10.31 6.62
C SER A 120 -1.83 9.52 7.88
N PHE A 121 -1.97 8.19 7.76
CA PHE A 121 -2.18 7.31 8.91
C PHE A 121 -1.02 6.33 9.11
N ARG A 122 -0.20 6.10 8.08
CA ARG A 122 0.98 5.25 8.14
C ARG A 122 2.12 5.81 7.32
N ILE A 123 3.33 5.67 7.84
CA ILE A 123 4.57 5.80 7.10
C ILE A 123 5.44 4.56 7.37
N LEU A 124 6.06 4.06 6.32
CA LEU A 124 7.06 2.99 6.36
C LEU A 124 8.33 3.52 5.69
N TYR A 125 9.44 3.52 6.42
CA TYR A 125 10.73 3.90 5.87
C TYR A 125 11.50 2.66 5.41
N GLY A 126 12.40 2.83 4.43
CA GLY A 126 13.33 1.78 4.05
C GLY A 126 14.13 1.27 5.24
N GLY A 127 14.50 2.16 6.17
CA GLY A 127 15.20 1.81 7.41
C GLY A 127 14.41 0.91 8.37
N ASP A 128 13.08 0.88 8.28
CA ASP A 128 12.22 -0.01 9.07
C ASP A 128 12.26 -1.46 8.54
N ILE A 129 12.38 -1.64 7.22
CA ILE A 129 12.60 -2.94 6.57
C ILE A 129 14.07 -3.37 6.69
N ASN A 130 14.97 -2.38 6.64
CA ASN A 130 16.41 -2.56 6.77
C ASN A 130 17.02 -3.51 5.73
N ASP A 131 16.44 -3.55 4.53
CA ASP A 131 16.95 -4.23 3.34
C ASP A 131 16.78 -3.29 2.14
N GLU A 132 17.86 -2.97 1.43
CA GLU A 132 17.85 -2.02 0.31
C GLU A 132 17.32 -2.65 -0.97
N ASP A 133 17.45 -3.98 -1.10
CA ASP A 133 17.05 -4.74 -2.29
C ASP A 133 15.59 -5.24 -2.20
N ALA A 134 14.90 -4.92 -1.10
CA ALA A 134 13.53 -5.33 -0.80
C ALA A 134 12.45 -4.38 -1.36
#